data_AF-A0A2N2N2D1-F1
#
_entry.id   AF-A0A2N2N2D1-F1
#
_cell.length_a   1.000
_cell.length_b   1.000
_cell.length_c   1.000
_cell.angle_alpha   90.00
_cell.angle_beta   90.00
_cell.angle_gamma   90.00
#
_symmetry.space_group_name_H-M   'P 1'
#
loop_
_entity.id
_entity.type
_entity.pdbx_description
1 polymer ?
#
loop_
_entity_poly.entity_id
_entity_poly.type
_entity_poly.pdbx_seq_one_letter_code
_entity_poly.pdbx_strand_id
1 'polypeptide(L)'
;MLLDQTINFSTAEHPDTAPSITQTLPSNGATDIATDSSITIDFSEAIEVTNTWAELICSLSGNHSYITSGTSQKKVITPVVDFANNESCALTMYASQIHDLDAKDPPDDMDGDYSIIFSTVSPADQPPSVVETFPPDGAVDVAIEKKMSVTFSEPVELMPGWISVDCSKGGSYSTFIQKGPITYEFGMDKKFEYSDTCTVRVKADKIVDVDSDDPPDNMKKDYLFSYSTIKSPDEFVPPTVTNDEYDTPHEGQILKEGINHLSVQFSKNVLHDGTQDSANNAENYRLIEWGSNQILETQTCDIHNGDDKRVVINNVQYDADHFRTDLLLNFGVNLPRGKYTLIICGENTIKDMAGIPLNNGVNSVISFTIQSGSGADEPGSGGDTPGSGSDPGNDSNKPPTTDSNINKETFSSGLPFIPVTGFRQNVITPLLPQRIAYTDLGEEWLEVPVLALETSITGVPKVNDAWDVTWLGTRAGWLEGSAQLGNLGNSVIAAHVWDALNQPGPFYGLEKLKFGDKVILHAWGDEYVYEVREVLSVKPENIKAMMKHQEKAWLTLVTCQGYDEESGEYQRRVLVRAVLMEVR
;
A
#
# COMPACT_ATOMS: atom_id res chain seq x y z
N MET A 1 63.47 6.74 -115.55
CA MET A 1 62.07 6.62 -115.10
C MET A 1 62.11 5.76 -113.86
N LEU A 2 62.16 6.38 -112.68
CA LEU A 2 62.02 5.66 -111.41
C LEU A 2 60.51 5.51 -111.21
N LEU A 3 60.03 4.27 -111.07
CA LEU A 3 58.63 4.02 -110.71
C LEU A 3 58.42 4.41 -109.26
N ASP A 4 57.35 5.15 -108.98
CA ASP A 4 56.84 5.34 -107.62
C ASP A 4 56.47 3.97 -107.03
N GLN A 5 56.93 3.70 -105.81
CA GLN A 5 56.45 2.57 -105.01
C GLN A 5 55.48 3.10 -103.94
N THR A 6 54.27 2.60 -103.97
CA THR A 6 53.27 2.79 -102.91
C THR A 6 53.43 1.68 -101.89
N ILE A 7 53.76 2.04 -100.64
CA ILE A 7 53.73 1.12 -99.50
C ILE A 7 52.38 1.29 -98.83
N ASN A 8 51.52 0.28 -98.93
CA ASN A 8 50.30 0.19 -98.14
C ASN A 8 50.62 -0.60 -96.87
N PHE A 9 50.36 -0.01 -95.70
CA PHE A 9 50.30 -0.73 -94.44
C PHE A 9 48.95 -0.45 -93.78
N SER A 10 48.41 -1.45 -93.10
CA SER A 10 47.28 -1.30 -92.18
C SER A 10 47.83 -1.42 -90.77
N THR A 11 47.49 -0.48 -89.89
CA THR A 11 47.65 -0.66 -88.45
C THR A 11 46.60 -1.65 -87.96
N ALA A 12 46.93 -2.49 -86.98
CA ALA A 12 45.94 -3.34 -86.33
C ALA A 12 44.82 -2.47 -85.70
N GLU A 13 43.59 -2.99 -85.67
CA GLU A 13 42.49 -2.33 -84.96
C GLU A 13 42.85 -2.15 -83.48
N HIS A 14 42.40 -1.03 -82.90
CA HIS A 14 42.63 -0.75 -81.48
C HIS A 14 41.99 -1.88 -80.65
N PRO A 15 42.66 -2.41 -79.61
CA PRO A 15 42.03 -3.36 -78.71
C PRO A 15 40.77 -2.76 -78.09
N ASP A 16 39.90 -3.62 -77.60
CA ASP A 16 38.65 -3.17 -77.02
C ASP A 16 38.79 -2.72 -75.56
N THR A 17 37.80 -1.95 -75.10
CA THR A 17 37.80 -1.34 -73.78
C THR A 17 36.78 -2.07 -72.92
N ALA A 18 37.22 -2.64 -71.79
CA ALA A 18 36.31 -3.33 -70.88
C ALA A 18 35.15 -2.42 -70.43
N PRO A 19 33.94 -2.99 -70.25
CA PRO A 19 32.84 -2.26 -69.65
C PRO A 19 33.23 -1.80 -68.23
N SER A 20 32.82 -0.59 -67.88
CA SER A 20 33.10 0.03 -66.58
C SER A 20 31.90 0.80 -66.07
N ILE A 21 31.77 0.92 -64.75
CA ILE A 21 30.70 1.71 -64.14
C ILE A 21 31.13 3.18 -64.10
N THR A 22 30.32 4.03 -64.72
CA THR A 22 30.57 5.47 -64.78
C THR A 22 29.87 6.22 -63.64
N GLN A 23 28.70 5.73 -63.20
CA GLN A 23 27.94 6.35 -62.13
C GLN A 23 27.06 5.34 -61.39
N THR A 24 26.89 5.54 -60.09
CA THR A 24 25.88 4.88 -59.25
C THR A 24 25.03 5.92 -58.52
N LEU A 25 23.75 5.63 -58.36
CA LEU A 25 22.82 6.38 -57.52
C LEU A 25 22.00 5.39 -56.68
N PRO A 26 22.17 5.32 -55.35
CA PRO A 26 23.08 6.11 -54.52
C PRO A 26 24.56 5.95 -54.90
N SER A 27 25.34 7.03 -54.73
CA SER A 27 26.80 6.97 -54.88
C SER A 27 27.44 6.23 -53.71
N ASN A 28 28.66 5.72 -53.89
CA ASN A 28 29.40 5.13 -52.78
C ASN A 28 29.58 6.12 -51.62
N GLY A 29 29.20 5.71 -50.42
CA GLY A 29 29.20 6.51 -49.19
C GLY A 29 28.00 7.45 -49.03
N ALA A 30 26.95 7.36 -49.86
CA ALA A 30 25.77 8.21 -49.72
C ALA A 30 25.01 7.92 -48.41
N THR A 31 24.49 8.98 -47.79
CA THR A 31 23.63 8.91 -46.58
C THR A 31 22.21 9.33 -46.92
N ASP A 32 21.28 9.11 -45.98
CA ASP A 32 19.91 9.60 -46.06
C ASP A 32 19.14 9.10 -47.29
N ILE A 33 19.41 7.84 -47.67
CA ILE A 33 18.70 7.19 -48.77
C ILE A 33 17.32 6.77 -48.30
N ALA A 34 16.28 7.25 -49.01
CA ALA A 34 14.91 6.90 -48.69
C ALA A 34 14.71 5.37 -48.76
N THR A 35 13.93 4.83 -47.84
CA THR A 35 13.76 3.38 -47.69
C THR A 35 13.13 2.69 -48.89
N ASP A 36 12.39 3.42 -49.74
CA ASP A 36 11.78 2.95 -50.99
C ASP A 36 12.64 3.21 -52.24
N SER A 37 13.92 3.60 -52.06
CA SER A 37 14.80 3.96 -53.17
C SER A 37 15.20 2.77 -54.05
N SER A 38 15.22 2.97 -55.36
CA SER A 38 15.90 2.08 -56.31
C SER A 38 17.37 2.49 -56.52
N ILE A 39 18.23 1.53 -56.85
CA ILE A 39 19.65 1.77 -57.18
C ILE A 39 19.81 1.81 -58.70
N THR A 40 20.44 2.86 -59.22
CA THR A 40 20.73 3.05 -60.64
C THR A 40 22.23 2.95 -60.91
N ILE A 41 22.60 2.27 -61.99
CA ILE A 41 23.98 2.03 -62.41
C ILE A 41 24.11 2.37 -63.91
N ASP A 42 25.00 3.31 -64.23
CA ASP A 42 25.32 3.71 -65.61
C ASP A 42 26.70 3.14 -66.02
N PHE A 43 26.77 2.53 -67.20
CA PHE A 43 27.97 1.86 -67.73
C PHE A 43 28.65 2.67 -68.85
N SER A 44 29.93 2.43 -69.11
CA SER A 44 30.71 3.06 -70.20
C SER A 44 30.20 2.65 -71.59
N GLU A 45 29.53 1.50 -71.67
CA GLU A 45 29.00 0.92 -72.90
C GLU A 45 27.81 -0.01 -72.65
N ALA A 46 27.27 -0.56 -73.74
CA ALA A 46 26.10 -1.44 -73.68
C ALA A 46 26.49 -2.81 -73.15
N ILE A 47 25.79 -3.27 -72.10
CA ILE A 47 26.06 -4.53 -71.42
C ILE A 47 24.83 -5.43 -71.29
N GLU A 48 25.07 -6.73 -71.16
CA GLU A 48 24.14 -7.78 -70.73
C GLU A 48 24.54 -8.31 -69.34
N VAL A 49 23.55 -8.69 -68.53
CA VAL A 49 23.76 -9.20 -67.17
C VAL A 49 23.02 -10.51 -66.94
N THR A 50 23.60 -11.39 -66.13
CA THR A 50 22.93 -12.62 -65.67
C THR A 50 22.01 -12.34 -64.48
N ASN A 51 21.22 -13.33 -64.04
CA ASN A 51 20.32 -13.15 -62.89
C ASN A 51 21.04 -12.98 -61.53
N THR A 52 22.34 -13.26 -61.45
CA THR A 52 23.15 -13.19 -60.22
C THR A 52 24.29 -12.19 -60.35
N TRP A 53 24.10 -11.15 -61.16
CA TRP A 53 25.13 -10.16 -61.47
C TRP A 53 25.47 -9.22 -60.31
N ALA A 54 24.63 -9.17 -59.28
CA ALA A 54 24.88 -8.36 -58.09
C ALA A 54 24.35 -9.02 -56.80
N GLU A 55 24.81 -8.53 -55.66
CA GLU A 55 24.40 -8.93 -54.31
C GLU A 55 24.17 -7.67 -53.47
N LEU A 56 23.00 -7.57 -52.82
CA LEU A 56 22.61 -6.42 -52.01
C LEU A 56 22.36 -6.87 -50.56
N ILE A 57 23.27 -6.53 -49.65
CA ILE A 57 23.20 -6.93 -48.25
C ILE A 57 23.16 -5.69 -47.38
N CYS A 58 22.19 -5.63 -46.47
CA CYS A 58 22.07 -4.58 -45.48
C CYS A 58 22.27 -5.10 -44.06
N SER A 59 22.71 -4.21 -43.16
CA SER A 59 23.08 -4.56 -41.79
C SER A 59 21.91 -5.00 -40.91
N LEU A 60 20.68 -4.52 -41.16
CA LEU A 60 19.50 -4.84 -40.35
C LEU A 60 18.53 -5.77 -41.09
N SER A 61 18.18 -5.42 -42.32
CA SER A 61 17.23 -6.16 -43.15
C SER A 61 17.85 -7.39 -43.84
N GLY A 62 19.19 -7.51 -43.82
CA GLY A 62 19.91 -8.66 -44.37
C GLY A 62 20.00 -8.63 -45.90
N ASN A 63 20.00 -9.81 -46.52
CA ASN A 63 20.11 -9.92 -47.98
C ASN A 63 18.78 -9.56 -48.67
N HIS A 64 18.85 -8.67 -49.66
CA HIS A 64 17.70 -8.22 -50.44
C HIS A 64 17.59 -8.97 -51.76
N SER A 65 16.41 -9.54 -52.01
CA SER A 65 16.02 -9.88 -53.38
C SER A 65 15.66 -8.62 -54.14
N TYR A 66 15.98 -8.56 -55.42
CA TYR A 66 15.73 -7.38 -56.25
C TYR A 66 15.28 -7.74 -57.66
N ILE A 67 14.68 -6.76 -58.35
CA ILE A 67 14.32 -6.84 -59.75
C ILE A 67 15.28 -5.93 -60.53
N THR A 68 15.89 -6.45 -61.59
CA THR A 68 16.70 -5.66 -62.52
C THR A 68 15.84 -5.17 -63.69
N SER A 69 15.93 -3.87 -63.99
CA SER A 69 15.32 -3.23 -65.15
C SER A 69 16.28 -2.22 -65.78
N GLY A 70 15.84 -1.46 -66.79
CA GLY A 70 16.64 -0.43 -67.45
C GLY A 70 16.95 -0.73 -68.92
N THR A 71 18.00 -0.12 -69.46
CA THR A 71 18.50 -0.29 -70.82
C THR A 71 19.79 -1.12 -70.84
N SER A 72 20.44 -1.26 -71.99
CA SER A 72 21.76 -1.90 -72.08
C SER A 72 22.88 -1.06 -71.47
N GLN A 73 22.79 0.27 -71.47
CA GLN A 73 23.82 1.16 -70.87
C GLN A 73 23.49 1.60 -69.44
N LYS A 74 22.28 1.27 -68.95
CA LYS A 74 21.78 1.71 -67.65
C LYS A 74 20.96 0.62 -66.98
N LYS A 75 21.38 0.13 -65.82
CA LYS A 75 20.62 -0.84 -65.03
C LYS A 75 20.01 -0.17 -63.82
N VAL A 76 18.82 -0.65 -63.43
CA VAL A 76 18.12 -0.24 -62.22
C VAL A 76 17.81 -1.48 -61.40
N ILE A 77 18.29 -1.51 -60.18
CA ILE A 77 18.00 -2.52 -59.17
C ILE A 77 16.90 -1.95 -58.26
N THR A 78 15.75 -2.63 -58.23
CA THR A 78 14.64 -2.31 -57.32
C THR A 78 14.54 -3.42 -56.27
N PRO A 79 14.86 -3.14 -54.99
CA PRO A 79 14.62 -4.08 -53.91
C PRO A 79 13.15 -4.53 -53.89
N VAL A 80 12.90 -5.81 -53.59
CA VAL A 80 11.53 -6.35 -53.47
C VAL A 80 10.87 -5.92 -52.16
N VAL A 81 11.69 -5.73 -51.12
CA VAL A 81 11.28 -5.22 -49.81
C VAL A 81 12.03 -3.92 -49.59
N ASP A 82 11.32 -2.89 -49.13
CA ASP A 82 11.93 -1.60 -48.78
C ASP A 82 13.01 -1.78 -47.71
N PHE A 83 14.00 -0.89 -47.72
CA PHE A 83 15.05 -0.88 -46.71
C PHE A 83 14.49 -0.54 -45.31
N ALA A 84 15.19 -0.96 -44.26
CA ALA A 84 14.95 -0.49 -42.90
C ALA A 84 15.56 0.91 -42.70
N ASN A 85 15.02 1.69 -41.76
CA ASN A 85 15.65 2.94 -41.32
C ASN A 85 16.96 2.67 -40.58
N ASN A 86 17.90 3.64 -40.61
CA ASN A 86 19.19 3.56 -39.92
C ASN A 86 20.01 2.29 -40.23
N GLU A 87 20.01 1.83 -41.48
CA GLU A 87 20.81 0.68 -41.90
C GLU A 87 21.86 1.02 -42.94
N SER A 88 22.96 0.26 -42.94
CA SER A 88 24.00 0.33 -43.95
C SER A 88 23.82 -0.82 -44.93
N CYS A 89 23.73 -0.49 -46.22
CA CYS A 89 23.57 -1.43 -47.31
C CYS A 89 24.81 -1.43 -48.20
N ALA A 90 25.28 -2.61 -48.58
CA ALA A 90 26.35 -2.84 -49.54
C ALA A 90 25.79 -3.51 -50.78
N LEU A 91 26.05 -2.93 -51.96
CA LEU A 91 25.79 -3.55 -53.24
C LEU A 91 27.13 -3.96 -53.86
N THR A 92 27.31 -5.24 -54.12
CA THR A 92 28.46 -5.80 -54.86
C THR A 92 28.00 -6.27 -56.23
N MET A 93 28.60 -5.74 -57.29
CA MET A 93 28.40 -6.15 -58.67
C MET A 93 29.58 -7.00 -59.12
N TYR A 94 29.29 -8.20 -59.63
CA TYR A 94 30.31 -9.18 -60.01
C TYR A 94 30.71 -9.00 -61.47
N ALA A 95 31.99 -8.71 -61.71
CA ALA A 95 32.53 -8.43 -63.04
C ALA A 95 32.25 -9.55 -64.03
N SER A 96 32.47 -10.80 -63.62
CA SER A 96 32.28 -12.01 -64.44
C SER A 96 30.83 -12.31 -64.87
N GLN A 97 29.87 -11.46 -64.47
CA GLN A 97 28.45 -11.62 -64.77
C GLN A 97 27.89 -10.42 -65.56
N ILE A 98 28.77 -9.50 -65.98
CA ILE A 98 28.47 -8.28 -66.71
C ILE A 98 29.31 -8.29 -67.98
N HIS A 99 28.67 -8.73 -69.06
CA HIS A 99 29.26 -8.88 -70.39
C HIS A 99 28.96 -7.63 -71.22
N ASP A 100 29.90 -7.14 -72.00
CA ASP A 100 29.56 -6.17 -73.04
C ASP A 100 28.69 -6.81 -74.15
N LEU A 101 28.10 -5.96 -74.98
CA LEU A 101 27.21 -6.39 -76.08
C LEU A 101 27.83 -6.20 -77.46
N ASP A 102 29.08 -5.72 -77.53
CA ASP A 102 29.70 -5.52 -78.81
C ASP A 102 30.35 -6.82 -79.32
N ALA A 103 31.05 -6.76 -80.45
CA ALA A 103 31.60 -7.96 -81.10
C ALA A 103 33.13 -7.95 -81.12
N LYS A 104 33.74 -6.99 -80.43
CA LYS A 104 35.14 -6.62 -80.55
C LYS A 104 35.95 -7.18 -79.38
N ASP A 105 35.76 -8.44 -79.05
CA ASP A 105 36.46 -9.06 -77.94
C ASP A 105 37.92 -9.44 -78.22
N PRO A 106 38.80 -9.45 -77.18
CA PRO A 106 38.57 -9.16 -75.75
C PRO A 106 38.89 -7.70 -75.32
N PRO A 107 38.40 -7.21 -74.15
CA PRO A 107 37.74 -7.99 -73.06
C PRO A 107 36.20 -7.86 -72.95
N ASP A 108 35.53 -9.02 -72.79
CA ASP A 108 34.07 -9.20 -72.66
C ASP A 108 33.50 -8.77 -71.29
N ASP A 109 34.23 -9.04 -70.20
CA ASP A 109 33.81 -8.76 -68.82
C ASP A 109 34.40 -7.44 -68.30
N MET A 110 33.82 -6.90 -67.22
CA MET A 110 34.46 -5.82 -66.46
C MET A 110 35.84 -6.23 -65.90
N ASP A 111 36.74 -5.27 -65.72
CA ASP A 111 38.09 -5.50 -65.17
C ASP A 111 38.10 -6.04 -63.72
N GLY A 112 37.03 -5.82 -62.95
CA GLY A 112 36.91 -6.29 -61.57
C GLY A 112 35.59 -5.91 -60.90
N ASP A 113 35.25 -6.63 -59.84
CA ASP A 113 34.02 -6.40 -59.07
C ASP A 113 33.96 -4.95 -58.56
N TYR A 114 32.75 -4.41 -58.51
CA TYR A 114 32.50 -3.05 -58.05
C TYR A 114 31.55 -3.08 -56.87
N SER A 115 31.91 -2.40 -55.78
CA SER A 115 31.07 -2.34 -54.59
C SER A 115 30.80 -0.91 -54.16
N ILE A 116 29.56 -0.64 -53.77
CA ILE A 116 29.15 0.59 -53.11
C ILE A 116 28.55 0.29 -51.75
N ILE A 117 28.71 1.23 -50.82
CA ILE A 117 28.02 1.24 -49.54
C ILE A 117 27.18 2.51 -49.46
N PHE A 118 25.99 2.45 -48.90
CA PHE A 118 25.16 3.61 -48.58
C PHE A 118 24.42 3.37 -47.25
N SER A 119 23.89 4.43 -46.65
CA SER A 119 23.04 4.33 -45.47
C SER A 119 21.67 4.92 -45.72
N THR A 120 20.66 4.30 -45.15
CA THR A 120 19.26 4.76 -45.25
C THR A 120 18.98 5.90 -44.28
N VAL A 121 17.88 6.60 -44.53
CA VAL A 121 17.37 7.66 -43.64
C VAL A 121 17.17 7.16 -42.21
N SER A 122 17.38 8.06 -41.25
CA SER A 122 16.95 7.86 -39.86
C SER A 122 15.43 7.87 -39.76
N PRO A 123 14.85 7.18 -38.76
CA PRO A 123 13.41 7.30 -38.49
C PRO A 123 13.09 8.75 -38.15
N ALA A 124 11.89 9.19 -38.51
CA ALA A 124 11.39 10.49 -38.06
C ALA A 124 11.31 10.51 -36.53
N ASP A 125 11.75 11.61 -35.95
CA ASP A 125 11.74 11.82 -34.53
C ASP A 125 10.32 11.88 -33.95
N GLN A 126 10.21 11.43 -32.70
CA GLN A 126 8.98 11.41 -31.93
C GLN A 126 9.12 12.35 -30.75
N PRO A 127 8.18 13.29 -30.56
CA PRO A 127 8.29 14.22 -29.46
C PRO A 127 8.13 13.50 -28.11
N PRO A 128 8.68 14.08 -27.04
CA PRO A 128 8.57 13.52 -25.72
C PRO A 128 7.12 13.39 -25.28
N SER A 129 6.86 12.38 -24.46
CA SER A 129 5.55 12.12 -23.87
C SER A 129 5.69 11.52 -22.47
N VAL A 130 4.69 11.71 -21.62
CA VAL A 130 4.66 11.07 -20.29
C VAL A 130 4.22 9.62 -20.47
N VAL A 131 5.06 8.69 -20.01
CA VAL A 131 4.82 7.23 -20.05
C VAL A 131 4.22 6.75 -18.74
N GLU A 132 4.69 7.28 -17.62
CA GLU A 132 4.27 6.83 -16.29
C GLU A 132 4.35 7.97 -15.28
N THR A 133 3.43 7.96 -14.30
CA THR A 133 3.48 8.85 -13.15
C THR A 133 3.39 8.06 -11.86
N PHE A 134 4.06 8.56 -10.82
CA PHE A 134 3.83 8.12 -9.46
C PHE A 134 3.42 9.32 -8.60
N PRO A 135 2.23 9.28 -7.98
CA PRO A 135 1.23 8.22 -8.07
C PRO A 135 0.62 8.11 -9.49
N PRO A 136 0.05 6.95 -9.86
CA PRO A 136 -0.72 6.80 -11.09
C PRO A 136 -1.94 7.73 -11.11
N ASP A 137 -2.45 8.06 -12.30
CA ASP A 137 -3.68 8.85 -12.43
C ASP A 137 -4.88 8.13 -11.78
N GLY A 138 -5.65 8.90 -11.00
CA GLY A 138 -6.78 8.41 -10.22
C GLY A 138 -6.39 7.60 -8.96
N ALA A 139 -5.11 7.59 -8.57
CA ALA A 139 -4.69 6.89 -7.36
C ALA A 139 -5.40 7.41 -6.11
N VAL A 140 -5.77 6.48 -5.23
CA VAL A 140 -6.37 6.77 -3.92
C VAL A 140 -5.41 6.39 -2.80
N ASP A 141 -5.66 6.92 -1.61
CA ASP A 141 -4.88 6.65 -0.40
C ASP A 141 -3.37 6.92 -0.55
N VAL A 142 -3.01 7.96 -1.31
CA VAL A 142 -1.62 8.37 -1.46
C VAL A 142 -1.09 8.91 -0.13
N ALA A 143 0.00 8.31 0.36
CA ALA A 143 0.61 8.73 1.62
C ALA A 143 1.14 10.17 1.54
N ILE A 144 0.97 10.92 2.62
CA ILE A 144 1.25 12.36 2.70
C ILE A 144 2.74 12.77 2.59
N GLU A 145 3.66 11.79 2.57
CA GLU A 145 5.12 12.01 2.55
C GLU A 145 5.84 11.23 1.43
N LYS A 146 5.12 10.69 0.44
CA LYS A 146 5.78 9.96 -0.65
C LYS A 146 6.44 10.91 -1.65
N LYS A 147 7.57 10.45 -2.21
CA LYS A 147 8.20 11.06 -3.39
C LYS A 147 7.30 10.87 -4.59
N MET A 148 7.21 11.90 -5.43
CA MET A 148 6.46 11.87 -6.68
C MET A 148 7.42 11.64 -7.85
N SER A 149 6.93 11.04 -8.94
CA SER A 149 7.73 10.91 -10.16
C SER A 149 6.92 11.05 -11.44
N VAL A 150 7.58 11.50 -12.50
CA VAL A 150 7.09 11.49 -13.90
C VAL A 150 8.18 10.87 -14.76
N THR A 151 7.82 9.86 -15.55
CA THR A 151 8.70 9.18 -16.51
C THR A 151 8.31 9.59 -17.92
N PHE A 152 9.28 10.04 -18.72
CA PHE A 152 9.09 10.42 -20.13
C PHE A 152 9.49 9.29 -21.09
N SER A 153 9.07 9.37 -22.36
CA SER A 153 9.45 8.43 -23.45
C SER A 153 10.94 8.42 -23.75
N GLU A 154 11.62 9.50 -23.38
CA GLU A 154 13.02 9.79 -23.68
C GLU A 154 13.59 10.83 -22.68
N PRO A 155 14.90 11.10 -22.70
CA PRO A 155 15.49 12.16 -21.88
C PRO A 155 14.97 13.54 -22.28
N VAL A 156 14.57 14.36 -21.29
CA VAL A 156 14.06 15.72 -21.52
C VAL A 156 14.83 16.76 -20.72
N GLU A 157 14.85 18.01 -21.18
CA GLU A 157 15.20 19.19 -20.41
C GLU A 157 13.93 19.88 -19.89
N LEU A 158 13.96 20.30 -18.62
CA LEU A 158 12.81 20.90 -17.93
C LEU A 158 13.01 22.40 -17.70
N MET A 159 12.12 23.22 -18.23
CA MET A 159 12.12 24.66 -17.95
C MET A 159 11.43 24.99 -16.61
N PRO A 160 11.75 26.13 -15.96
CA PRO A 160 11.07 26.56 -14.73
C PRO A 160 9.54 26.60 -14.89
N GLY A 161 8.84 25.99 -13.93
CA GLY A 161 7.37 25.92 -13.94
C GLY A 161 6.77 24.85 -14.86
N TRP A 162 7.57 23.84 -15.25
CA TRP A 162 7.16 22.67 -16.04
C TRP A 162 6.01 21.86 -15.41
N ILE A 163 5.85 21.92 -14.09
CA ILE A 163 4.81 21.20 -13.35
C ILE A 163 4.06 22.13 -12.40
N SER A 164 2.76 21.91 -12.22
CA SER A 164 1.98 22.45 -11.12
C SER A 164 1.27 21.34 -10.36
N VAL A 165 1.19 21.48 -9.03
CA VAL A 165 0.49 20.55 -8.13
C VAL A 165 -0.44 21.37 -7.26
N ASP A 166 -1.74 21.18 -7.47
CA ASP A 166 -2.80 21.96 -6.85
C ASP A 166 -3.80 21.02 -6.17
N CYS A 167 -3.99 21.20 -4.86
CA CYS A 167 -4.89 20.38 -4.06
C CYS A 167 -6.03 21.20 -3.44
N SER A 168 -7.13 20.54 -3.14
CA SER A 168 -8.37 21.18 -2.68
C SER A 168 -8.25 21.77 -1.27
N LYS A 169 -7.51 21.11 -0.36
CA LYS A 169 -7.25 21.58 1.01
C LYS A 169 -5.85 22.21 1.16
N GLY A 170 -4.84 21.52 0.63
CA GLY A 170 -3.43 21.94 0.73
C GLY A 170 -3.06 23.15 -0.14
N GLY A 171 -3.93 23.54 -1.08
CA GLY A 171 -3.67 24.59 -2.06
C GLY A 171 -2.57 24.19 -3.05
N SER A 172 -1.82 25.17 -3.55
CA SER A 172 -0.71 24.93 -4.48
C SER A 172 0.58 24.53 -3.74
N TYR A 173 1.35 23.65 -4.37
CA TYR A 173 2.64 23.14 -3.87
C TYR A 173 3.79 23.57 -4.78
N SER A 174 4.95 23.82 -4.18
CA SER A 174 6.19 24.06 -4.93
C SER A 174 6.98 22.77 -5.07
N THR A 175 7.50 22.49 -6.26
CA THR A 175 8.25 21.25 -6.55
C THR A 175 9.75 21.50 -6.66
N PHE A 176 10.57 20.55 -6.22
CA PHE A 176 12.01 20.54 -6.48
C PHE A 176 12.47 19.18 -6.99
N ILE A 177 13.30 19.19 -8.05
CA ILE A 177 13.81 17.98 -8.70
C ILE A 177 14.89 17.33 -7.83
N GLN A 178 14.82 16.02 -7.69
CA GLN A 178 15.79 15.18 -6.97
C GLN A 178 16.60 14.30 -7.92
N LYS A 179 16.02 13.86 -9.04
CA LYS A 179 16.63 12.95 -10.01
C LYS A 179 16.05 13.16 -11.42
N GLY A 180 16.77 12.74 -12.46
CA GLY A 180 16.42 12.83 -13.89
C GLY A 180 17.49 12.10 -14.74
N PRO A 181 17.51 12.17 -16.08
CA PRO A 181 16.71 13.04 -16.97
C PRO A 181 15.56 12.33 -17.72
N ILE A 182 15.29 11.04 -17.47
CA ILE A 182 14.14 10.32 -18.06
C ILE A 182 13.00 10.20 -17.03
N THR A 183 13.33 9.67 -15.85
CA THR A 183 12.41 9.61 -14.71
C THR A 183 12.77 10.73 -13.74
N TYR A 184 11.92 11.73 -13.68
CA TYR A 184 12.06 12.85 -12.76
C TYR A 184 11.39 12.53 -11.43
N GLU A 185 12.21 12.28 -10.39
CA GLU A 185 11.74 12.26 -9.00
C GLU A 185 11.73 13.69 -8.46
N PHE A 186 10.63 14.12 -7.84
CA PHE A 186 10.49 15.45 -7.26
C PHE A 186 9.84 15.40 -5.88
N GLY A 187 10.27 16.33 -5.03
CA GLY A 187 9.71 16.56 -3.71
C GLY A 187 8.79 17.79 -3.70
N MET A 188 8.01 17.90 -2.62
CA MET A 188 7.16 19.04 -2.31
C MET A 188 7.74 19.87 -1.18
N ASP A 189 7.52 21.17 -1.22
CA ASP A 189 7.94 22.12 -0.18
C ASP A 189 7.30 21.89 1.20
N LYS A 190 6.15 21.24 1.23
CA LYS A 190 5.42 20.88 2.45
C LYS A 190 4.71 19.52 2.29
N LYS A 191 4.27 18.93 3.41
CA LYS A 191 3.50 17.67 3.42
C LYS A 191 2.10 17.87 2.84
N PHE A 192 1.51 16.80 2.32
CA PHE A 192 0.12 16.84 1.90
C PHE A 192 -0.87 16.80 3.07
N GLU A 193 -2.05 17.40 2.88
CA GLU A 193 -3.16 17.29 3.82
C GLU A 193 -3.84 15.93 3.70
N TYR A 194 -4.46 15.46 4.79
CA TYR A 194 -5.25 14.23 4.79
C TYR A 194 -6.60 14.41 4.08
N SER A 195 -7.09 13.32 3.45
CA SER A 195 -8.36 13.30 2.71
C SER A 195 -8.45 14.47 1.71
N ASP A 196 -7.38 14.75 0.98
CA ASP A 196 -7.28 15.82 -0.01
C ASP A 196 -7.30 15.24 -1.42
N THR A 197 -7.70 16.04 -2.41
CA THR A 197 -7.68 15.69 -3.83
C THR A 197 -6.77 16.67 -4.55
N CYS A 198 -5.72 16.14 -5.17
CA CYS A 198 -4.69 16.88 -5.85
C CYS A 198 -4.77 16.65 -7.36
N THR A 199 -4.59 17.71 -8.13
CA THR A 199 -4.42 17.69 -9.59
C THR A 199 -3.01 18.13 -9.93
N VAL A 200 -2.37 17.38 -10.80
CA VAL A 200 -1.02 17.67 -11.31
C VAL A 200 -1.09 17.95 -12.80
N ARG A 201 -0.41 19.01 -13.23
CA ARG A 201 -0.31 19.38 -14.64
C ARG A 201 1.15 19.50 -15.05
N VAL A 202 1.58 18.63 -15.95
CA VAL A 202 2.85 18.72 -16.67
C VAL A 202 2.61 19.55 -17.93
N LYS A 203 3.33 20.65 -18.10
CA LYS A 203 3.12 21.63 -19.18
C LYS A 203 3.99 21.31 -20.37
N ALA A 204 3.37 21.05 -21.51
CA ALA A 204 4.08 20.63 -22.72
C ALA A 204 5.12 21.64 -23.19
N ASP A 205 4.80 22.94 -23.13
CA ASP A 205 5.65 24.04 -23.59
C ASP A 205 6.90 24.32 -22.71
N LYS A 206 7.15 23.44 -21.73
CA LYS A 206 8.28 23.51 -20.78
C LYS A 206 9.10 22.22 -20.75
N ILE A 207 8.77 21.27 -21.63
CA ILE A 207 9.43 19.98 -21.77
C ILE A 207 9.99 19.91 -23.17
N VAL A 208 11.32 19.91 -23.27
CA VAL A 208 12.05 19.77 -24.52
C VAL A 208 12.81 18.45 -24.46
N ASP A 209 12.86 17.65 -25.52
CA ASP A 209 13.78 16.50 -25.56
C ASP A 209 15.25 16.96 -25.58
N VAL A 210 16.17 15.99 -25.54
CA VAL A 210 17.62 16.23 -25.41
C VAL A 210 18.40 15.68 -26.60
N ASP A 211 17.76 14.91 -27.48
CA ASP A 211 18.46 14.35 -28.63
C ASP A 211 18.67 15.40 -29.75
N SER A 212 19.17 14.94 -30.88
CA SER A 212 19.54 15.81 -32.01
C SER A 212 18.71 15.57 -33.26
N ASP A 213 17.73 14.67 -33.19
CA ASP A 213 16.99 14.17 -34.36
C ASP A 213 15.77 15.08 -34.67
N ASP A 214 15.90 16.39 -34.50
CA ASP A 214 14.78 17.33 -34.59
C ASP A 214 14.28 17.65 -36.02
N PRO A 215 13.00 18.07 -36.19
CA PRO A 215 11.92 18.20 -35.19
C PRO A 215 10.98 16.97 -35.11
N PRO A 216 10.19 16.76 -34.02
CA PRO A 216 9.74 17.78 -33.03
C PRO A 216 10.27 17.75 -31.57
N ASP A 217 10.84 18.88 -31.14
CA ASP A 217 11.54 19.04 -29.84
C ASP A 217 10.63 19.07 -28.58
N ASN A 218 9.34 19.35 -28.71
CA ASN A 218 8.46 19.63 -27.56
C ASN A 218 7.34 18.60 -27.41
N MET A 219 6.95 18.33 -26.16
CA MET A 219 5.72 17.59 -25.89
C MET A 219 4.53 18.19 -26.65
N LYS A 220 3.73 17.33 -27.30
CA LYS A 220 2.59 17.79 -28.13
C LYS A 220 1.48 18.50 -27.33
N LYS A 221 1.28 18.11 -26.07
CA LYS A 221 0.19 18.60 -25.21
C LYS A 221 0.51 18.40 -23.73
N ASP A 222 -0.11 19.21 -22.89
CA ASP A 222 -0.05 19.04 -21.44
C ASP A 222 -0.54 17.65 -21.02
N TYR A 223 0.05 17.12 -19.95
CA TYR A 223 -0.39 15.90 -19.30
C TYR A 223 -0.99 16.24 -17.93
N LEU A 224 -2.20 15.75 -17.68
CA LEU A 224 -2.92 15.97 -16.44
C LEU A 224 -3.19 14.63 -15.77
N PHE A 225 -2.93 14.57 -14.47
CA PHE A 225 -3.35 13.45 -13.63
C PHE A 225 -3.80 13.94 -12.27
N SER A 226 -4.54 13.10 -11.56
CA SER A 226 -5.07 13.41 -10.23
C SER A 226 -4.84 12.26 -9.26
N TYR A 227 -4.86 12.57 -7.97
CA TYR A 227 -4.84 11.56 -6.91
C TYR A 227 -5.51 12.09 -5.65
N SER A 228 -5.91 11.19 -4.75
CA SER A 228 -6.37 11.54 -3.41
C SER A 228 -5.43 11.02 -2.34
N THR A 229 -5.21 11.82 -1.30
CA THR A 229 -4.36 11.44 -0.18
C THR A 229 -5.10 10.53 0.80
N ILE A 230 -4.33 9.79 1.61
CA ILE A 230 -4.86 8.94 2.67
C ILE A 230 -5.75 9.73 3.63
N LYS A 231 -6.77 9.06 4.18
CA LYS A 231 -7.62 9.64 5.21
C LYS A 231 -6.87 9.94 6.49
N SER A 232 -7.40 10.88 7.28
CA SER A 232 -6.82 11.20 8.58
C SER A 232 -6.89 9.97 9.49
N PRO A 233 -5.79 9.57 10.16
CA PRO A 233 -5.81 8.53 11.18
C PRO A 233 -6.81 8.83 12.32
N ASP A 234 -7.04 10.11 12.60
CA ASP A 234 -7.94 10.58 13.68
C ASP A 234 -9.43 10.41 13.35
N GLU A 235 -9.78 10.20 12.08
CA GLU A 235 -11.17 9.88 11.66
C GLU A 235 -11.62 8.50 12.16
N PHE A 236 -10.72 7.65 12.68
CA PHE A 236 -11.05 6.29 13.11
C PHE A 236 -10.88 6.04 14.61
N VAL A 237 -10.44 7.04 15.39
CA VAL A 237 -10.36 6.94 16.85
C VAL A 237 -11.74 7.29 17.43
N PRO A 238 -12.40 6.42 18.21
CA PRO A 238 -13.69 6.75 18.81
C PRO A 238 -13.60 8.00 19.68
N PRO A 239 -14.62 8.89 19.67
CA PRO A 239 -14.65 9.98 20.63
C PRO A 239 -14.70 9.39 22.05
N THR A 240 -14.06 10.04 23.02
CA THR A 240 -14.03 9.63 24.42
C THR A 240 -14.38 10.80 25.30
N VAL A 241 -14.96 10.54 26.47
CA VAL A 241 -15.09 11.56 27.51
C VAL A 241 -13.72 11.76 28.17
N THR A 242 -13.25 13.00 28.22
CA THR A 242 -12.02 13.35 28.92
C THR A 242 -12.35 13.83 30.32
N ASN A 243 -11.57 13.42 31.32
CA ASN A 243 -11.76 13.82 32.71
C ASN A 243 -10.75 14.95 33.02
N ASP A 244 -11.07 16.18 32.63
CA ASP A 244 -10.22 17.35 32.89
C ASP A 244 -10.53 17.93 34.29
N GLU A 245 -9.54 18.55 34.94
CA GLU A 245 -9.69 19.20 36.25
C GLU A 245 -10.65 20.41 36.18
N TYR A 246 -10.86 20.95 34.97
CA TYR A 246 -11.80 22.04 34.71
C TYR A 246 -13.25 21.59 34.52
N ASP A 247 -13.49 20.29 34.36
CA ASP A 247 -14.85 19.75 34.37
C ASP A 247 -15.38 19.60 35.80
N THR A 248 -16.65 19.94 35.98
CA THR A 248 -17.35 19.72 37.25
C THR A 248 -18.63 18.95 36.98
N PRO A 249 -18.76 17.69 37.45
CA PRO A 249 -17.84 16.96 38.29
C PRO A 249 -16.80 16.15 37.50
N HIS A 250 -15.61 15.95 38.07
CA HIS A 250 -14.64 14.94 37.61
C HIS A 250 -14.72 13.64 38.45
N GLU A 251 -14.18 12.54 37.94
CA GLU A 251 -14.21 11.24 38.63
C GLU A 251 -13.65 11.31 40.06
N GLY A 252 -14.43 10.84 41.03
CA GLY A 252 -14.11 10.85 42.45
C GLY A 252 -14.24 12.21 43.14
N GLN A 253 -14.67 13.27 42.44
CA GLN A 253 -14.70 14.62 43.02
C GLN A 253 -15.61 14.70 44.24
N ILE A 254 -15.15 15.46 45.25
CA ILE A 254 -15.90 15.78 46.46
C ILE A 254 -16.28 17.26 46.45
N LEU A 255 -17.57 17.54 46.34
CA LEU A 255 -18.14 18.88 46.33
C LEU A 255 -18.65 19.25 47.72
N LYS A 256 -18.38 20.49 48.14
CA LYS A 256 -18.79 21.02 49.46
C LYS A 256 -20.19 21.63 49.46
N GLU A 257 -20.71 21.94 48.27
CA GLU A 257 -22.01 22.54 48.05
C GLU A 257 -22.74 21.77 46.95
N GLY A 258 -24.07 21.79 47.00
CA GLY A 258 -24.89 21.17 45.96
C GLY A 258 -24.77 21.93 44.64
N ILE A 259 -24.73 21.20 43.53
CA ILE A 259 -24.67 21.75 42.17
C ILE A 259 -25.97 21.50 41.42
N ASN A 260 -26.28 22.31 40.42
CA ASN A 260 -27.45 22.15 39.55
C ASN A 260 -27.07 22.08 38.06
N HIS A 261 -25.78 22.02 37.75
CA HIS A 261 -25.25 21.84 36.41
C HIS A 261 -24.03 20.92 36.44
N LEU A 262 -23.81 20.17 35.36
CA LEU A 262 -22.62 19.32 35.15
C LEU A 262 -22.01 19.66 33.78
N SER A 263 -20.70 19.54 33.63
CA SER A 263 -20.03 19.59 32.33
C SER A 263 -19.46 18.22 31.92
N VAL A 264 -19.44 17.95 30.61
CA VAL A 264 -18.83 16.76 30.01
C VAL A 264 -17.98 17.19 28.82
N GLN A 265 -16.66 16.99 28.90
CA GLN A 265 -15.73 17.27 27.81
C GLN A 265 -15.49 16.03 26.94
N PHE A 266 -15.48 16.22 25.61
CA PHE A 266 -15.14 15.18 24.65
C PHE A 266 -13.74 15.40 24.05
N SER A 267 -13.07 14.31 23.67
CA SER A 267 -11.75 14.34 23.03
C SER A 267 -11.75 14.91 21.61
N LYS A 268 -12.92 14.97 20.97
CA LYS A 268 -13.13 15.56 19.64
C LYS A 268 -14.62 15.92 19.46
N ASN A 269 -14.92 16.64 18.37
CA ASN A 269 -16.29 17.04 18.07
C ASN A 269 -17.21 15.83 17.85
N VAL A 270 -18.43 15.91 18.39
CA VAL A 270 -19.49 14.89 18.28
C VAL A 270 -20.78 15.48 17.70
N LEU A 271 -21.71 14.63 17.23
CA LEU A 271 -23.00 15.05 16.69
C LEU A 271 -23.72 15.95 17.71
N HIS A 272 -24.28 17.07 17.24
CA HIS A 272 -25.01 18.03 18.07
C HIS A 272 -26.21 18.62 17.30
N ASP A 273 -26.80 17.83 16.42
CA ASP A 273 -27.89 18.19 15.51
C ASP A 273 -29.29 17.93 16.10
N GLY A 274 -29.36 17.47 17.36
CA GLY A 274 -30.61 17.13 18.04
C GLY A 274 -31.21 15.76 17.66
N THR A 275 -30.47 14.95 16.90
CA THR A 275 -30.88 13.58 16.59
C THR A 275 -30.76 12.67 17.82
N GLN A 276 -31.22 11.42 17.69
CA GLN A 276 -31.08 10.44 18.78
C GLN A 276 -29.61 10.26 19.19
N ASP A 277 -28.68 10.32 18.24
CA ASP A 277 -27.26 10.04 18.47
C ASP A 277 -26.43 11.30 18.81
N SER A 278 -27.07 12.41 19.18
CA SER A 278 -26.39 13.68 19.41
C SER A 278 -26.06 13.93 20.87
N ALA A 279 -24.96 14.64 21.14
CA ALA A 279 -24.54 15.07 22.47
C ALA A 279 -25.47 16.10 23.10
N ASN A 280 -26.28 16.81 22.31
CA ASN A 280 -27.34 17.68 22.82
C ASN A 280 -28.68 16.96 23.07
N ASN A 281 -28.69 15.62 23.05
CA ASN A 281 -29.86 14.82 23.44
C ASN A 281 -29.75 14.37 24.90
N ALA A 282 -30.70 14.81 25.75
CA ALA A 282 -30.75 14.45 27.17
C ALA A 282 -30.90 12.94 27.42
N GLU A 283 -31.45 12.19 26.46
CA GLU A 283 -31.59 10.73 26.59
C GLU A 283 -30.26 9.98 26.56
N ASN A 284 -29.17 10.62 26.13
CA ASN A 284 -27.84 10.01 26.10
C ASN A 284 -27.07 10.15 27.43
N TYR A 285 -27.74 10.69 28.47
CA TYR A 285 -27.16 10.88 29.80
C TYR A 285 -28.08 10.31 30.90
N ARG A 286 -27.49 9.71 31.94
CA ARG A 286 -28.21 9.24 33.14
C ARG A 286 -27.47 9.69 34.38
N LEU A 287 -28.10 10.54 35.18
CA LEU A 287 -27.60 10.89 36.49
C LEU A 287 -28.35 10.09 37.55
N ILE A 288 -27.60 9.36 38.38
CA ILE A 288 -28.12 8.46 39.40
C ILE A 288 -27.60 8.92 40.77
N GLU A 289 -28.51 9.10 41.73
CA GLU A 289 -28.19 9.22 43.15
C GLU A 289 -28.17 7.82 43.76
N TRP A 290 -27.07 7.49 44.45
CA TRP A 290 -26.91 6.20 45.11
C TRP A 290 -27.94 6.06 46.22
N GLY A 291 -28.57 4.89 46.30
CA GLY A 291 -29.62 4.61 47.26
C GLY A 291 -29.16 4.59 48.74
N SER A 292 -30.07 4.16 49.62
CA SER A 292 -29.85 4.11 51.06
C SER A 292 -28.76 3.10 51.45
N ASN A 293 -28.53 2.07 50.63
CA ASN A 293 -27.46 1.07 50.80
C ASN A 293 -26.05 1.60 50.45
N GLN A 294 -25.96 2.77 49.79
CA GLN A 294 -24.71 3.37 49.30
C GLN A 294 -23.90 2.45 48.35
N ILE A 295 -24.59 1.64 47.53
CA ILE A 295 -24.03 0.78 46.50
C ILE A 295 -24.72 1.12 45.17
N LEU A 296 -23.95 1.36 44.10
CA LEU A 296 -24.53 1.58 42.76
C LEU A 296 -25.04 0.25 42.19
N GLU A 297 -26.36 0.15 41.99
CA GLU A 297 -27.05 -1.01 41.41
C GLU A 297 -27.43 -0.76 39.94
N THR A 298 -27.58 0.51 39.56
CA THR A 298 -27.85 0.95 38.19
C THR A 298 -26.55 1.09 37.40
N GLN A 299 -26.30 0.16 36.47
CA GLN A 299 -25.06 0.10 35.68
C GLN A 299 -25.25 0.37 34.17
N THR A 300 -26.51 0.52 33.72
CA THR A 300 -26.85 0.71 32.30
C THR A 300 -27.79 1.89 32.13
N CYS A 301 -28.01 2.29 30.87
CA CYS A 301 -28.88 3.42 30.56
C CYS A 301 -30.37 3.09 30.47
N ASP A 302 -30.72 1.80 30.43
CA ASP A 302 -32.06 1.34 30.09
C ASP A 302 -32.85 0.78 31.28
N ILE A 303 -32.17 0.44 32.38
CA ILE A 303 -32.79 -0.23 33.53
C ILE A 303 -32.34 0.43 34.82
N HIS A 304 -33.30 0.96 35.58
CA HIS A 304 -33.10 1.35 36.97
C HIS A 304 -33.26 0.12 37.87
N ASN A 305 -32.28 -0.12 38.74
CA ASN A 305 -32.29 -1.27 39.66
C ASN A 305 -32.25 -0.78 41.11
N GLY A 306 -32.95 -1.51 41.98
CA GLY A 306 -32.78 -1.40 43.43
C GLY A 306 -33.28 -0.10 44.05
N ASP A 307 -32.50 0.48 44.97
CA ASP A 307 -32.87 1.69 45.74
C ASP A 307 -32.24 3.00 45.20
N ASP A 308 -31.49 2.90 44.10
CA ASP A 308 -30.96 4.02 43.33
C ASP A 308 -32.07 4.93 42.79
N LYS A 309 -31.83 6.24 42.82
CA LYS A 309 -32.78 7.24 42.32
C LYS A 309 -32.25 7.94 41.08
N ARG A 310 -33.07 7.97 40.02
CA ARG A 310 -32.77 8.77 38.83
C ARG A 310 -32.98 10.26 39.13
N VAL A 311 -31.99 11.06 38.79
CA VAL A 311 -32.06 12.52 38.79
C VAL A 311 -32.43 13.02 37.39
N VAL A 312 -33.26 14.06 37.32
CA VAL A 312 -33.73 14.61 36.04
C VAL A 312 -32.69 15.56 35.46
N ILE A 313 -32.27 15.30 34.22
CA ILE A 313 -31.51 16.22 33.37
C ILE A 313 -32.53 16.93 32.46
N ASN A 314 -32.72 18.23 32.66
CA ASN A 314 -33.82 18.96 32.03
C ASN A 314 -33.43 19.72 30.77
N ASN A 315 -32.13 20.01 30.58
CA ASN A 315 -31.63 20.66 29.37
C ASN A 315 -30.19 20.23 29.12
N VAL A 316 -29.82 20.10 27.85
CA VAL A 316 -28.47 19.75 27.42
C VAL A 316 -28.05 20.71 26.32
N GLN A 317 -26.90 21.37 26.50
CA GLN A 317 -26.34 22.28 25.52
C GLN A 317 -24.94 21.82 25.14
N TYR A 318 -24.63 21.87 23.84
CA TYR A 318 -23.34 21.47 23.31
C TYR A 318 -22.60 22.68 22.72
N ASP A 319 -21.35 22.84 23.10
CA ASP A 319 -20.40 23.83 22.58
C ASP A 319 -19.43 23.13 21.63
N ALA A 320 -19.56 23.41 20.33
CA ALA A 320 -18.75 22.79 19.29
C ALA A 320 -17.34 23.39 19.15
N ASP A 321 -17.11 24.61 19.65
CA ASP A 321 -15.78 25.23 19.62
C ASP A 321 -14.89 24.66 20.74
N HIS A 322 -15.52 24.20 21.83
CA HIS A 322 -14.82 23.63 22.98
C HIS A 322 -15.08 22.13 23.18
N PHE A 323 -15.88 21.47 22.35
CA PHE A 323 -16.28 20.06 22.48
C PHE A 323 -16.86 19.69 23.86
N ARG A 324 -17.63 20.61 24.45
CA ARG A 324 -18.16 20.48 25.82
C ARG A 324 -19.68 20.41 25.82
N THR A 325 -20.24 19.55 26.65
CA THR A 325 -21.67 19.53 26.96
C THR A 325 -21.95 20.05 28.35
N ASP A 326 -22.89 20.97 28.47
CA ASP A 326 -23.40 21.47 29.74
C ASP A 326 -24.80 20.87 30.01
N LEU A 327 -24.92 20.13 31.12
CA LEU A 327 -26.13 19.44 31.59
C LEU A 327 -26.80 20.25 32.71
N LEU A 328 -28.03 20.72 32.51
CA LEU A 328 -28.81 21.39 33.56
C LEU A 328 -29.68 20.37 34.31
N LEU A 329 -29.65 20.43 35.65
CA LEU A 329 -30.28 19.45 36.53
C LEU A 329 -31.49 20.02 37.28
N ASN A 330 -32.49 19.16 37.52
CA ASN A 330 -33.62 19.41 38.43
C ASN A 330 -34.27 20.81 38.30
N PHE A 331 -34.35 21.36 37.08
CA PHE A 331 -34.91 22.70 36.83
C PHE A 331 -34.21 23.82 37.63
N GLY A 332 -32.91 23.67 37.90
CA GLY A 332 -32.09 24.63 38.64
C GLY A 332 -32.02 24.39 40.15
N VAL A 333 -32.64 23.33 40.68
CA VAL A 333 -32.52 22.94 42.08
C VAL A 333 -31.21 22.20 42.31
N ASN A 334 -30.41 22.66 43.28
CA ASN A 334 -29.14 22.03 43.63
C ASN A 334 -29.36 20.61 44.17
N LEU A 335 -28.49 19.69 43.73
CA LEU A 335 -28.44 18.33 44.24
C LEU A 335 -28.18 18.32 45.76
N PRO A 336 -28.92 17.52 46.54
CA PRO A 336 -28.67 17.36 47.97
C PRO A 336 -27.35 16.62 48.23
N ARG A 337 -26.96 16.51 49.50
CA ARG A 337 -25.80 15.69 49.90
C ARG A 337 -26.06 14.23 49.57
N GLY A 338 -25.07 13.58 48.98
CA GLY A 338 -25.19 12.20 48.50
C GLY A 338 -24.04 11.81 47.60
N LYS A 339 -24.04 10.55 47.17
CA LYS A 339 -23.16 10.04 46.11
C LYS A 339 -23.93 9.96 44.81
N TYR A 340 -23.28 10.34 43.73
CA TYR A 340 -23.89 10.42 42.42
C TYR A 340 -22.99 9.78 41.37
N THR A 341 -23.62 9.19 40.35
CA THR A 341 -22.95 8.67 39.17
C THR A 341 -23.64 9.18 37.92
N LEU A 342 -22.89 9.86 37.06
CA LEU A 342 -23.28 10.22 35.70
C LEU A 342 -22.81 9.11 34.75
N ILE A 343 -23.75 8.50 34.04
CA ILE A 343 -23.49 7.56 32.95
C ILE A 343 -23.77 8.30 31.64
N ILE A 344 -22.76 8.41 30.79
CA ILE A 344 -22.90 8.83 29.39
C ILE A 344 -23.11 7.54 28.58
N CYS A 345 -24.27 7.44 27.97
CA CYS A 345 -24.77 6.21 27.36
C CYS A 345 -23.97 5.89 26.10
N GLY A 346 -23.08 4.91 26.22
CA GLY A 346 -22.38 4.31 25.10
C GLY A 346 -23.20 3.20 24.44
N GLU A 347 -24.17 2.57 25.08
CA GLU A 347 -25.05 1.61 24.36
C GLU A 347 -26.16 2.32 23.58
N ASN A 348 -26.55 3.52 24.04
CA ASN A 348 -27.54 4.42 23.42
C ASN A 348 -26.82 5.71 22.96
N THR A 349 -25.98 5.59 21.93
CA THR A 349 -24.76 6.40 21.75
C THR A 349 -24.92 7.83 21.31
N ILE A 350 -23.98 8.65 21.76
CA ILE A 350 -23.47 9.83 21.03
C ILE A 350 -22.48 9.36 19.95
N LYS A 351 -22.57 9.86 18.71
CA LYS A 351 -21.59 9.55 17.64
C LYS A 351 -20.81 10.79 17.22
N ASP A 352 -19.65 10.60 16.61
CA ASP A 352 -19.01 11.67 15.86
C ASP A 352 -19.63 11.89 14.46
N MET A 353 -19.11 12.87 13.73
CA MET A 353 -19.60 13.20 12.38
C MET A 353 -19.30 12.10 11.35
N ALA A 354 -18.40 11.17 11.66
CA ALA A 354 -18.10 9.98 10.85
C ALA A 354 -18.98 8.78 11.23
N GLY A 355 -19.88 8.95 12.21
CA GLY A 355 -20.80 7.91 12.69
C GLY A 355 -20.16 6.93 13.68
N ILE A 356 -18.97 7.22 14.20
CA ILE A 356 -18.29 6.37 15.17
C ILE A 356 -18.87 6.64 16.56
N PRO A 357 -19.33 5.60 17.28
CA PRO A 357 -19.94 5.76 18.59
C PRO A 357 -18.91 6.12 19.66
N LEU A 358 -19.36 6.93 20.64
CA LEU A 358 -18.62 7.27 21.85
C LEU A 358 -18.07 6.02 22.51
N ASN A 359 -16.76 6.03 22.78
CA ASN A 359 -16.04 4.97 23.48
C ASN A 359 -16.34 3.56 22.89
N ASN A 360 -16.46 3.47 21.56
CA ASN A 360 -16.81 2.22 20.85
C ASN A 360 -18.13 1.57 21.30
N GLY A 361 -19.08 2.39 21.78
CA GLY A 361 -20.36 1.90 22.26
C GLY A 361 -20.36 1.44 23.72
N VAL A 362 -19.30 1.75 24.47
CA VAL A 362 -19.22 1.44 25.91
C VAL A 362 -19.56 2.70 26.72
N ASN A 363 -20.39 2.55 27.76
CA ASN A 363 -20.75 3.67 28.63
C ASN A 363 -19.49 4.34 29.23
N SER A 364 -19.50 5.67 29.28
CA SER A 364 -18.54 6.43 30.10
C SER A 364 -19.21 6.78 31.42
N VAL A 365 -18.46 6.71 32.52
CA VAL A 365 -19.02 6.86 33.88
C VAL A 365 -18.18 7.88 34.64
N ILE A 366 -18.87 8.80 35.31
CA ILE A 366 -18.27 9.79 36.22
C ILE A 366 -19.00 9.70 37.57
N SER A 367 -18.29 9.37 38.65
CA SER A 367 -18.84 9.31 40.01
C SER A 367 -18.31 10.45 40.88
N PHE A 368 -19.17 11.04 41.71
CA PHE A 368 -18.81 12.16 42.58
C PHE A 368 -19.65 12.18 43.86
N THR A 369 -19.21 12.93 44.88
CA THR A 369 -19.88 13.02 46.18
C THR A 369 -20.13 14.48 46.56
N ILE A 370 -21.32 14.78 47.11
CA ILE A 370 -21.65 16.08 47.71
C ILE A 370 -21.73 15.90 49.22
N GLN A 371 -20.88 16.59 49.98
CA GLN A 371 -20.84 16.52 51.44
C GLN A 371 -20.67 17.90 52.09
N SER A 372 -21.05 18.03 53.37
CA SER A 372 -20.70 19.24 54.13
C SER A 372 -19.19 19.35 54.33
N GLY A 373 -18.63 20.52 54.08
CA GLY A 373 -17.35 20.88 54.71
C GLY A 373 -17.53 20.91 56.23
N SER A 374 -16.81 20.07 56.97
CA SER A 374 -16.58 20.30 58.39
C SER A 374 -15.76 21.59 58.51
N GLY A 375 -16.32 22.63 59.11
CA GLY A 375 -15.56 23.79 59.53
C GLY A 375 -14.47 23.34 60.50
N ALA A 376 -13.21 23.45 60.08
CA ALA A 376 -12.08 23.41 60.99
C ALA A 376 -11.80 24.85 61.41
N ASP A 377 -12.08 25.12 62.68
CA ASP A 377 -11.71 26.32 63.42
C ASP A 377 -10.18 26.54 63.42
N GLU A 378 -9.82 27.80 63.64
CA GLU A 378 -8.49 28.35 63.87
C GLU A 378 -7.63 27.61 64.93
N PRO A 379 -6.30 27.83 64.93
CA PRO A 379 -5.37 27.06 65.74
C PRO A 379 -5.29 27.56 67.19
N GLY A 380 -5.41 26.63 68.14
CA GLY A 380 -5.27 26.91 69.56
C GLY A 380 -4.68 25.74 70.35
N SER A 381 -3.34 25.68 70.38
CA SER A 381 -2.50 25.38 71.55
C SER A 381 -2.89 24.23 72.50
N GLY A 382 -2.03 23.20 72.52
CA GLY A 382 -1.47 22.68 73.79
C GLY A 382 -1.70 21.19 74.11
N GLY A 383 -0.61 20.43 74.13
CA GLY A 383 -0.28 19.55 75.26
C GLY A 383 -0.60 18.05 75.14
N ASP A 384 0.49 17.30 74.97
CA ASP A 384 0.83 16.04 75.65
C ASP A 384 0.26 14.68 75.16
N THR A 385 1.14 13.97 74.44
CA THR A 385 1.36 12.50 74.47
C THR A 385 1.68 11.98 75.90
N PRO A 386 1.62 10.65 76.23
CA PRO A 386 1.90 9.51 75.34
C PRO A 386 1.05 8.23 75.51
N GLY A 387 1.13 7.36 74.51
CA GLY A 387 0.58 6.01 74.53
C GLY A 387 1.43 4.98 75.29
N SER A 388 0.85 3.79 75.50
CA SER A 388 1.53 2.49 75.53
C SER A 388 0.52 1.35 75.79
N GLY A 389 0.73 0.19 75.15
CA GLY A 389 0.16 -1.11 75.54
C GLY A 389 -0.41 -1.89 74.34
N SER A 390 0.40 -2.60 73.55
CA SER A 390 0.86 -4.00 73.74
C SER A 390 -0.20 -5.09 73.44
N ASP A 391 0.00 -5.78 72.32
CA ASP A 391 -0.38 -7.17 71.92
C ASP A 391 -0.06 -8.21 73.06
N PRO A 392 -0.46 -9.52 73.06
CA PRO A 392 -0.91 -10.39 71.95
C PRO A 392 -1.92 -11.55 72.26
N GLY A 393 -2.30 -12.31 71.21
CA GLY A 393 -2.74 -13.72 71.30
C GLY A 393 -3.99 -14.06 70.46
N ASN A 394 -3.85 -14.67 69.27
CA ASN A 394 -3.81 -16.11 68.97
C ASN A 394 -5.10 -16.88 69.34
N ASP A 395 -5.83 -17.41 68.36
CA ASP A 395 -6.02 -18.87 68.29
C ASP A 395 -6.42 -19.36 66.89
N SER A 396 -5.88 -20.52 66.55
CA SER A 396 -6.07 -21.28 65.31
C SER A 396 -6.92 -22.50 65.64
N ASN A 397 -8.02 -22.80 64.93
CA ASN A 397 -8.48 -24.19 64.82
C ASN A 397 -9.57 -24.47 63.77
N LYS A 398 -9.23 -25.45 62.91
CA LYS A 398 -10.08 -26.53 62.35
C LYS A 398 -10.87 -26.32 61.02
N PRO A 399 -11.16 -27.41 60.23
CA PRO A 399 -10.34 -27.87 59.10
C PRO A 399 -11.24 -28.21 57.86
N PRO A 400 -10.74 -28.89 56.79
CA PRO A 400 -11.32 -28.82 55.44
C PRO A 400 -12.41 -29.87 55.19
N THR A 401 -13.36 -29.56 54.31
CA THR A 401 -14.25 -30.55 53.70
C THR A 401 -13.92 -30.66 52.22
N THR A 402 -13.38 -31.82 51.88
CA THR A 402 -13.37 -32.43 50.55
C THR A 402 -14.80 -32.55 50.02
N ASP A 403 -15.05 -32.05 48.81
CA ASP A 403 -15.99 -32.73 47.92
C ASP A 403 -15.40 -32.84 46.52
N SER A 404 -15.25 -34.11 46.15
CA SER A 404 -14.90 -34.63 44.85
C SER A 404 -16.02 -34.39 43.86
N ASN A 405 -15.76 -33.60 42.82
CA ASN A 405 -16.40 -33.76 41.51
C ASN A 405 -15.37 -33.48 40.42
N ILE A 406 -14.70 -34.54 40.02
CA ILE A 406 -13.94 -34.63 38.77
C ILE A 406 -14.96 -34.77 37.62
N ASN A 407 -14.72 -34.02 36.55
CA ASN A 407 -15.37 -34.06 35.22
C ASN A 407 -16.66 -33.26 35.03
N LYS A 408 -16.52 -31.95 34.78
CA LYS A 408 -17.14 -31.30 33.60
C LYS A 408 -16.64 -29.86 33.38
N GLU A 409 -15.36 -29.66 33.07
CA GLU A 409 -14.99 -28.46 32.31
C GLU A 409 -15.34 -28.68 30.83
N THR A 410 -16.64 -28.66 30.57
CA THR A 410 -17.15 -28.25 29.26
C THR A 410 -17.23 -26.73 29.30
N PHE A 411 -16.25 -26.06 28.68
CA PHE A 411 -16.45 -24.72 28.16
C PHE A 411 -17.72 -24.75 27.30
N SER A 412 -18.80 -24.24 27.85
CA SER A 412 -20.08 -24.08 27.18
C SER A 412 -20.60 -22.68 27.49
N SER A 413 -19.87 -21.68 27.00
CA SER A 413 -20.46 -20.41 26.59
C SER A 413 -20.45 -20.40 25.06
N GLY A 414 -21.63 -20.61 24.46
CA GLY A 414 -21.83 -20.74 23.02
C GLY A 414 -21.69 -19.41 22.26
N LEU A 415 -20.57 -18.72 22.42
CA LEU A 415 -20.15 -17.61 21.56
C LEU A 415 -18.75 -17.92 21.03
N PRO A 416 -18.49 -17.73 19.74
CA PRO A 416 -17.20 -18.10 19.21
C PRO A 416 -16.18 -17.04 19.68
N PHE A 417 -15.09 -17.48 20.30
CA PHE A 417 -13.95 -16.64 20.72
C PHE A 417 -12.75 -16.82 19.79
N ILE A 418 -11.93 -15.78 19.65
CA ILE A 418 -10.60 -15.91 19.03
C ILE A 418 -9.80 -16.94 19.82
N PRO A 419 -9.16 -17.94 19.16
CA PRO A 419 -8.47 -19.02 19.86
C PRO A 419 -7.45 -18.51 20.87
N VAL A 420 -7.30 -19.24 21.97
CA VAL A 420 -6.27 -18.99 22.98
C VAL A 420 -4.97 -19.57 22.46
N THR A 421 -4.01 -18.70 22.14
CA THR A 421 -2.72 -19.10 21.58
C THR A 421 -1.57 -18.88 22.57
N GLY A 422 -1.83 -18.69 23.86
CA GLY A 422 -0.77 -18.54 24.86
C GLY A 422 -0.96 -19.49 26.02
N PHE A 423 0.10 -20.23 26.37
CA PHE A 423 0.16 -20.95 27.64
C PHE A 423 0.56 -20.00 28.77
N ARG A 424 0.23 -20.39 30.00
CA ARG A 424 0.58 -19.65 31.20
C ARG A 424 2.11 -19.52 31.30
N GLN A 425 2.60 -18.30 31.43
CA GLN A 425 4.04 -18.07 31.56
C GLN A 425 4.55 -18.55 32.92
N ASN A 426 5.81 -18.96 32.96
CA ASN A 426 6.48 -19.55 34.12
C ASN A 426 5.89 -20.88 34.61
N VAL A 427 5.10 -21.57 33.76
CA VAL A 427 4.50 -22.87 34.07
C VAL A 427 4.64 -23.82 32.88
N ILE A 428 5.21 -25.00 33.11
CA ILE A 428 5.16 -26.10 32.13
C ILE A 428 3.77 -26.73 32.20
N THR A 429 3.07 -26.79 31.06
CA THR A 429 1.72 -27.33 30.95
C THR A 429 1.75 -28.71 30.29
N PRO A 430 1.50 -29.81 31.02
CA PRO A 430 1.42 -31.14 30.41
C PRO A 430 0.23 -31.23 29.45
N LEU A 431 0.50 -31.44 28.17
CA LEU A 431 -0.55 -31.59 27.17
C LEU A 431 -1.18 -32.99 27.24
N LEU A 432 -2.51 -33.04 27.22
CA LEU A 432 -3.24 -34.29 26.98
C LEU A 432 -2.97 -34.78 25.55
N PRO A 433 -3.18 -36.08 25.26
CA PRO A 433 -3.12 -36.59 23.90
C PRO A 433 -4.02 -35.78 22.95
N GLN A 434 -3.51 -35.48 21.76
CA GLN A 434 -4.22 -34.70 20.76
C GLN A 434 -5.56 -35.34 20.41
N ARG A 435 -6.65 -34.58 20.62
CA ARG A 435 -8.02 -35.06 20.38
C ARG A 435 -8.62 -34.56 19.06
N ILE A 436 -7.97 -33.60 18.40
CA ILE A 436 -8.37 -33.04 17.12
C ILE A 436 -7.20 -33.19 16.15
N ALA A 437 -7.42 -33.87 15.03
CA ALA A 437 -6.40 -34.00 13.99
C ALA A 437 -6.31 -32.69 13.19
N TYR A 438 -5.09 -32.20 12.98
CA TYR A 438 -4.83 -31.08 12.06
C TYR A 438 -4.60 -31.61 10.66
N THR A 439 -5.01 -30.83 9.67
CA THR A 439 -4.84 -31.15 8.25
C THR A 439 -3.41 -30.83 7.86
N ASP A 440 -2.72 -31.81 7.29
CA ASP A 440 -1.43 -31.56 6.65
C ASP A 440 -1.68 -30.80 5.35
N LEU A 441 -1.06 -29.62 5.20
CA LEU A 441 -1.23 -28.80 4.01
C LEU A 441 -0.16 -29.12 2.96
N GLY A 442 0.97 -29.70 3.37
CA GLY A 442 2.13 -29.94 2.50
C GLY A 442 3.36 -29.17 2.97
N GLU A 443 4.04 -28.53 2.02
CA GLU A 443 5.29 -27.79 2.25
C GLU A 443 5.06 -26.29 2.52
N GLU A 444 3.82 -25.87 2.82
CA GLU A 444 3.49 -24.47 3.06
C GLU A 444 4.09 -23.97 4.37
N TRP A 445 4.79 -22.84 4.32
CA TRP A 445 5.39 -22.22 5.49
C TRP A 445 5.32 -20.69 5.43
N LEU A 446 5.41 -20.08 6.61
CA LEU A 446 5.31 -18.64 6.82
C LEU A 446 6.65 -18.07 7.22
N GLU A 447 7.04 -16.97 6.58
CA GLU A 447 8.21 -16.17 6.91
C GLU A 447 7.79 -14.75 7.31
N VAL A 448 8.38 -14.23 8.40
CA VAL A 448 8.27 -12.82 8.77
C VAL A 448 9.67 -12.26 9.03
N PRO A 449 10.31 -11.63 8.02
CA PRO A 449 11.74 -11.29 8.06
C PRO A 449 12.14 -10.40 9.24
N VAL A 450 11.32 -9.39 9.57
CA VAL A 450 11.60 -8.43 10.67
C VAL A 450 11.63 -9.12 12.04
N LEU A 451 10.97 -10.27 12.18
CA LEU A 451 10.94 -11.06 13.41
C LEU A 451 11.90 -12.25 13.39
N ALA A 452 12.61 -12.49 12.28
CA ALA A 452 13.38 -13.71 12.03
C ALA A 452 12.55 -14.99 12.30
N LEU A 453 11.29 -14.96 11.86
CA LEU A 453 10.30 -16.01 12.10
C LEU A 453 10.14 -16.85 10.85
N GLU A 454 10.29 -18.17 11.01
CA GLU A 454 10.01 -19.18 9.99
C GLU A 454 9.23 -20.32 10.65
N THR A 455 8.07 -20.70 10.09
CA THR A 455 7.24 -21.78 10.67
C THR A 455 6.35 -22.46 9.63
N SER A 456 6.26 -23.79 9.69
CA SER A 456 5.35 -24.57 8.82
C SER A 456 3.89 -24.30 9.17
N ILE A 457 2.99 -24.35 8.18
CA ILE A 457 1.56 -24.13 8.35
C ILE A 457 0.80 -25.47 8.29
N THR A 458 -0.16 -25.67 9.18
CA THR A 458 -1.11 -26.80 9.16
C THR A 458 -2.54 -26.27 9.18
N GLY A 459 -3.53 -27.05 8.74
CA GLY A 459 -4.93 -26.68 8.80
C GLY A 459 -5.57 -27.06 10.13
N VAL A 460 -6.18 -26.10 10.83
CA VAL A 460 -6.91 -26.31 12.08
C VAL A 460 -8.40 -26.37 11.77
N PRO A 461 -9.06 -27.54 11.99
CA PRO A 461 -10.47 -27.67 11.66
C PRO A 461 -11.36 -26.89 12.61
N LYS A 462 -12.54 -26.47 12.13
CA LYS A 462 -13.54 -25.77 12.94
C LYS A 462 -14.52 -26.79 13.51
N VAL A 463 -14.50 -26.97 14.84
CA VAL A 463 -15.38 -27.91 15.55
C VAL A 463 -16.24 -27.13 16.54
N ASN A 464 -17.57 -27.26 16.45
CA ASN A 464 -18.53 -26.54 17.29
C ASN A 464 -18.29 -25.01 17.31
N ASP A 465 -18.04 -24.43 16.13
CA ASP A 465 -17.73 -23.01 15.95
C ASP A 465 -16.45 -22.49 16.64
N ALA A 466 -15.55 -23.38 17.06
CA ALA A 466 -14.27 -23.05 17.66
C ALA A 466 -13.08 -23.74 16.96
N TRP A 467 -11.88 -23.20 17.18
CA TRP A 467 -10.61 -23.79 16.74
C TRP A 467 -9.78 -24.13 17.98
N ASP A 468 -9.45 -25.41 18.15
CA ASP A 468 -8.51 -25.83 19.19
C ASP A 468 -7.10 -25.80 18.60
N VAL A 469 -6.27 -24.93 19.15
CA VAL A 469 -4.88 -24.72 18.69
C VAL A 469 -3.84 -25.31 19.65
N THR A 470 -4.29 -26.01 20.70
CA THR A 470 -3.45 -26.49 21.83
C THR A 470 -2.19 -27.25 21.39
N TRP A 471 -2.27 -28.01 20.30
CA TRP A 471 -1.18 -28.89 19.83
C TRP A 471 -0.40 -28.33 18.63
N LEU A 472 -0.46 -27.02 18.36
CA LEU A 472 0.31 -26.42 17.26
C LEU A 472 1.82 -26.52 17.50
N GLY A 473 2.26 -26.41 18.76
CA GLY A 473 3.69 -26.45 19.09
C GLY A 473 4.46 -25.32 18.42
N THR A 474 5.48 -25.67 17.63
CA THR A 474 6.31 -24.72 16.86
C THR A 474 5.72 -24.36 15.49
N ARG A 475 4.55 -24.90 15.14
CA ARG A 475 3.89 -24.67 13.85
C ARG A 475 2.86 -23.54 13.95
N ALA A 476 2.48 -22.98 12.80
CA ALA A 476 1.32 -22.11 12.67
C ALA A 476 0.11 -22.87 12.10
N GLY A 477 -1.09 -22.41 12.41
CA GLY A 477 -2.35 -23.05 12.06
C GLY A 477 -3.24 -22.14 11.22
N TRP A 478 -3.49 -22.48 9.96
CA TRP A 478 -4.55 -21.86 9.16
C TRP A 478 -5.92 -22.30 9.68
N LEU A 479 -6.81 -21.35 9.95
CA LEU A 479 -8.11 -21.62 10.57
C LEU A 479 -9.18 -21.93 9.53
N GLU A 480 -9.76 -23.14 9.58
CA GLU A 480 -10.82 -23.57 8.66
C GLU A 480 -12.05 -22.65 8.76
N GLY A 481 -12.60 -22.28 7.61
CA GLY A 481 -13.69 -21.30 7.49
C GLY A 481 -13.21 -19.87 7.26
N SER A 482 -11.90 -19.61 7.30
CA SER A 482 -11.29 -18.43 6.69
C SER A 482 -11.06 -18.65 5.19
N ALA A 483 -10.66 -17.61 4.45
CA ALA A 483 -10.29 -17.80 3.04
C ALA A 483 -9.10 -18.74 2.93
N GLN A 484 -9.00 -19.46 1.81
CA GLN A 484 -7.85 -20.31 1.52
C GLN A 484 -6.61 -19.42 1.32
N LEU A 485 -5.45 -19.90 1.77
CA LEU A 485 -4.17 -19.21 1.63
C LEU A 485 -3.94 -18.77 0.17
N GLY A 486 -3.41 -17.56 -0.04
CA GLY A 486 -3.14 -17.01 -1.38
C GLY A 486 -4.37 -16.48 -2.14
N ASN A 487 -5.60 -16.84 -1.74
CA ASN A 487 -6.82 -16.45 -2.45
C ASN A 487 -7.43 -15.13 -1.96
N LEU A 488 -8.34 -14.57 -2.77
CA LEU A 488 -9.17 -13.44 -2.38
C LEU A 488 -9.97 -13.76 -1.11
N GLY A 489 -10.12 -12.76 -0.24
CA GLY A 489 -10.69 -12.95 1.09
C GLY A 489 -9.64 -12.83 2.18
N ASN A 490 -10.06 -13.11 3.40
CA ASN A 490 -9.19 -13.04 4.57
C ASN A 490 -8.83 -14.45 5.05
N SER A 491 -7.58 -14.85 4.85
CA SER A 491 -7.01 -16.08 5.40
C SER A 491 -6.52 -15.80 6.82
N VAL A 492 -6.83 -16.66 7.78
CA VAL A 492 -6.42 -16.46 9.18
C VAL A 492 -5.44 -17.54 9.62
N ILE A 493 -4.29 -17.12 10.14
CA ILE A 493 -3.26 -18.01 10.70
C ILE A 493 -3.06 -17.69 12.18
N ALA A 494 -3.15 -18.71 13.04
CA ALA A 494 -2.91 -18.62 14.47
C ALA A 494 -1.63 -19.36 14.85
N ALA A 495 -0.82 -18.83 15.77
CA ALA A 495 0.28 -19.57 16.36
C ALA A 495 0.57 -19.09 17.79
N HIS A 496 1.32 -19.89 18.54
CA HIS A 496 1.54 -19.60 19.96
C HIS A 496 2.38 -18.34 20.18
N VAL A 497 1.98 -17.49 21.14
CA VAL A 497 2.86 -16.43 21.68
C VAL A 497 3.81 -17.00 22.73
N TRP A 498 3.34 -18.04 23.45
CA TRP A 498 4.08 -18.75 24.49
C TRP A 498 3.64 -20.21 24.47
N ASP A 499 4.58 -21.15 24.54
CA ASP A 499 4.33 -22.59 24.38
C ASP A 499 4.14 -23.33 25.72
N ALA A 500 3.73 -24.60 25.63
CA ALA A 500 3.46 -25.46 26.78
C ALA A 500 4.73 -25.86 27.58
N LEU A 501 5.91 -25.71 26.98
CA LEU A 501 7.22 -25.98 27.59
C LEU A 501 7.83 -24.73 28.22
N ASN A 502 7.04 -23.65 28.32
CA ASN A 502 7.42 -22.36 28.86
C ASN A 502 8.54 -21.66 28.05
N GLN A 503 8.42 -21.69 26.73
CA GLN A 503 9.29 -20.97 25.79
C GLN A 503 8.48 -20.00 24.92
N PRO A 504 9.11 -18.96 24.37
CA PRO A 504 8.50 -18.12 23.35
C PRO A 504 7.97 -18.95 22.18
N GLY A 505 6.71 -18.76 21.81
CA GLY A 505 6.10 -19.44 20.67
C GLY A 505 6.42 -18.75 19.34
N PRO A 506 6.02 -19.33 18.20
CA PRO A 506 6.32 -18.77 16.87
C PRO A 506 5.86 -17.33 16.68
N PHE A 507 4.74 -16.91 17.27
CA PHE A 507 4.21 -15.55 17.15
C PHE A 507 4.60 -14.64 18.33
N TYR A 508 5.64 -15.01 19.08
CA TYR A 508 6.22 -14.12 20.08
C TYR A 508 6.77 -12.85 19.42
N GLY A 509 6.28 -11.68 19.86
CA GLY A 509 6.68 -10.39 19.29
C GLY A 509 5.92 -9.99 18.03
N LEU A 510 4.84 -10.69 17.67
CA LEU A 510 4.00 -10.36 16.52
C LEU A 510 3.44 -8.91 16.60
N GLU A 511 3.21 -8.40 17.81
CA GLU A 511 2.78 -7.02 18.08
C GLU A 511 3.82 -5.94 17.73
N LYS A 512 5.07 -6.34 17.44
CA LYS A 512 6.15 -5.41 17.05
C LYS A 512 6.13 -5.07 15.56
N LEU A 513 5.37 -5.83 14.76
CA LEU A 513 5.20 -5.53 13.34
C LEU A 513 4.55 -4.17 13.16
N LYS A 514 4.89 -3.52 12.06
CA LYS A 514 4.45 -2.18 11.70
C LYS A 514 3.93 -2.19 10.27
N PHE A 515 3.18 -1.14 9.94
CA PHE A 515 2.77 -0.89 8.57
C PHE A 515 3.98 -0.94 7.63
N GLY A 516 3.87 -1.69 6.54
CA GLY A 516 4.95 -1.85 5.57
C GLY A 516 5.86 -3.06 5.80
N ASP A 517 5.81 -3.70 6.98
CA ASP A 517 6.56 -4.93 7.21
C ASP A 517 6.03 -6.07 6.34
N LYS A 518 6.92 -6.97 5.91
CA LYS A 518 6.58 -8.07 5.03
C LYS A 518 6.20 -9.33 5.81
N VAL A 519 5.21 -10.03 5.29
CA VAL A 519 4.84 -11.40 5.68
C VAL A 519 4.82 -12.21 4.39
N ILE A 520 5.66 -13.23 4.29
CA ILE A 520 5.83 -14.01 3.06
C ILE A 520 5.26 -15.40 3.32
N LEU A 521 4.32 -15.81 2.48
CA LEU A 521 3.81 -17.18 2.45
C LEU A 521 4.53 -17.91 1.32
N HIS A 522 5.23 -18.97 1.66
CA HIS A 522 5.88 -19.89 0.73
C HIS A 522 4.92 -21.06 0.50
N ALA A 523 4.33 -21.14 -0.69
CA ALA A 523 3.31 -22.14 -1.00
C ALA A 523 3.27 -22.45 -2.50
N TRP A 524 3.03 -23.72 -2.84
CA TRP A 524 2.87 -24.18 -4.23
C TRP A 524 4.02 -23.86 -5.19
N GLY A 525 5.22 -23.60 -4.67
CA GLY A 525 6.41 -23.27 -5.45
C GLY A 525 6.62 -21.77 -5.71
N ASP A 526 5.70 -20.92 -5.23
CA ASP A 526 5.73 -19.46 -5.39
C ASP A 526 5.88 -18.75 -4.02
N GLU A 527 6.33 -17.50 -4.05
CA GLU A 527 6.35 -16.61 -2.87
C GLU A 527 5.23 -15.58 -2.94
N TYR A 528 4.29 -15.65 -2.00
CA TYR A 528 3.21 -14.67 -1.85
C TYR A 528 3.64 -13.60 -0.85
N VAL A 529 3.98 -12.42 -1.35
CA VAL A 529 4.50 -11.32 -0.52
C VAL A 529 3.35 -10.43 -0.05
N TYR A 530 3.01 -10.55 1.23
CA TYR A 530 2.06 -9.67 1.89
C TYR A 530 2.77 -8.52 2.59
N GLU A 531 2.10 -7.36 2.64
CA GLU A 531 2.57 -6.19 3.38
C GLU A 531 1.58 -5.84 4.48
N VAL A 532 2.08 -5.69 5.71
CA VAL A 532 1.28 -5.35 6.90
C VAL A 532 0.60 -4.00 6.70
N ARG A 533 -0.70 -3.96 6.93
CA ARG A 533 -1.56 -2.77 6.85
C ARG A 533 -2.13 -2.36 8.20
N GLU A 534 -2.37 -3.32 9.09
CA GLU A 534 -2.95 -3.05 10.40
C GLU A 534 -2.33 -3.96 11.46
N VAL A 535 -2.09 -3.43 12.65
CA VAL A 535 -1.78 -4.20 13.86
C VAL A 535 -2.77 -3.79 14.93
N LEU A 536 -3.70 -4.68 15.24
CA LEU A 536 -4.83 -4.41 16.13
C LEU A 536 -4.67 -5.19 17.43
N SER A 537 -4.98 -4.55 18.55
CA SER A 537 -5.17 -5.21 19.83
C SER A 537 -6.68 -5.27 20.13
N VAL A 538 -7.24 -6.47 20.18
CA VAL A 538 -8.69 -6.72 20.33
C VAL A 538 -8.98 -7.56 21.58
N LYS A 539 -10.23 -7.51 22.07
CA LYS A 539 -10.67 -8.44 23.12
C LYS A 539 -10.93 -9.84 22.54
N PRO A 540 -10.82 -10.94 23.33
CA PRO A 540 -10.99 -12.31 22.85
C PRO A 540 -12.33 -12.60 22.15
N GLU A 541 -13.39 -11.87 22.49
CA GLU A 541 -14.75 -12.03 21.94
C GLU A 541 -14.86 -11.48 20.51
N ASN A 542 -13.88 -10.70 20.04
CA ASN A 542 -13.99 -9.95 18.78
C ASN A 542 -13.62 -10.79 17.55
N ILE A 543 -14.28 -11.93 17.36
CA ILE A 543 -14.10 -12.77 16.17
C ILE A 543 -14.42 -12.01 14.89
N LYS A 544 -15.42 -11.12 14.92
CA LYS A 544 -15.79 -10.32 13.74
C LYS A 544 -14.61 -9.51 13.21
N ALA A 545 -13.73 -9.04 14.10
CA ALA A 545 -12.46 -8.46 13.67
C ALA A 545 -11.55 -9.53 13.05
N MET A 546 -11.26 -10.65 13.71
CA MET A 546 -10.36 -11.67 13.16
C MET A 546 -10.81 -12.18 11.78
N MET A 547 -12.11 -12.43 11.60
CA MET A 547 -12.72 -12.99 10.39
C MET A 547 -13.32 -11.91 9.47
N LYS A 548 -12.90 -10.65 9.61
CA LYS A 548 -13.40 -9.54 8.78
C LYS A 548 -13.28 -9.92 7.31
N HIS A 549 -14.39 -9.81 6.57
CA HIS A 549 -14.39 -10.04 5.12
C HIS A 549 -13.52 -8.98 4.42
N GLN A 550 -12.81 -9.41 3.39
CA GLN A 550 -11.92 -8.58 2.60
C GLN A 550 -12.12 -8.88 1.11
N GLU A 551 -12.10 -7.85 0.28
CA GLU A 551 -12.30 -8.00 -1.17
C GLU A 551 -11.00 -8.39 -1.91
N LYS A 552 -9.84 -8.07 -1.33
CA LYS A 552 -8.51 -8.48 -1.83
C LYS A 552 -8.02 -9.74 -1.10
N ALA A 553 -6.89 -10.30 -1.54
CA ALA A 553 -6.22 -11.38 -0.81
C ALA A 553 -5.51 -10.82 0.44
N TRP A 554 -6.08 -11.11 1.61
CA TRP A 554 -5.57 -10.69 2.91
C TRP A 554 -5.15 -11.89 3.75
N LEU A 555 -4.14 -11.66 4.57
CA LEU A 555 -3.64 -12.60 5.57
C LEU A 555 -3.70 -11.94 6.95
N THR A 556 -4.44 -12.55 7.87
CA THR A 556 -4.51 -12.14 9.28
C THR A 556 -3.74 -13.12 10.15
N LEU A 557 -2.65 -12.66 10.77
CA LEU A 557 -1.92 -13.41 11.80
C LEU A 557 -2.51 -13.07 13.16
N VAL A 558 -2.77 -14.08 14.00
CA VAL A 558 -3.39 -13.90 15.32
C VAL A 558 -2.63 -14.59 16.44
N THR A 559 -2.39 -13.86 17.54
CA THR A 559 -1.92 -14.46 18.79
C THR A 559 -2.39 -13.73 20.05
N CYS A 560 -2.11 -14.28 21.23
CA CYS A 560 -2.42 -13.73 22.54
C CYS A 560 -1.52 -12.54 22.89
N GLN A 561 -2.07 -11.57 23.61
CA GLN A 561 -1.35 -10.36 24.07
C GLN A 561 -1.80 -9.98 25.48
N GLY A 562 -0.92 -9.34 26.25
CA GLY A 562 -1.25 -8.80 27.57
C GLY A 562 -1.48 -9.90 28.60
N TYR A 563 -0.44 -10.69 28.86
CA TYR A 563 -0.45 -11.72 29.89
C TYR A 563 -0.53 -11.05 31.27
N ASP A 564 -1.50 -11.48 32.08
CA ASP A 564 -1.69 -11.03 33.45
C ASP A 564 -1.20 -12.13 34.42
N GLU A 565 -0.21 -11.81 35.25
CA GLU A 565 0.43 -12.80 36.13
C GLU A 565 -0.48 -13.26 37.27
N GLU A 566 -1.38 -12.39 37.74
CA GLU A 566 -2.30 -12.65 38.85
C GLU A 566 -3.39 -13.65 38.45
N SER A 567 -4.07 -13.42 37.33
CA SER A 567 -5.08 -14.33 36.78
C SER A 567 -4.49 -15.50 36.00
N GLY A 568 -3.30 -15.34 35.41
CA GLY A 568 -2.69 -16.32 34.52
C GLY A 568 -3.29 -16.35 33.11
N GLU A 569 -4.04 -15.31 32.73
CA GLU A 569 -4.75 -15.22 31.45
C GLU A 569 -4.18 -14.14 30.51
N TYR A 570 -4.50 -14.25 29.22
CA TYR A 570 -4.19 -13.22 28.22
C TYR A 570 -5.43 -12.39 27.92
N GLN A 571 -5.42 -11.13 28.35
CA GLN A 571 -6.57 -10.22 28.30
C GLN A 571 -6.92 -9.78 26.87
N ARG A 572 -5.99 -9.90 25.92
CA ARG A 572 -6.10 -9.36 24.57
C ARG A 572 -5.63 -10.37 23.52
N ARG A 573 -5.93 -10.05 22.25
CA ARG A 573 -5.40 -10.72 21.06
C ARG A 573 -4.79 -9.67 20.15
N VAL A 574 -3.62 -9.96 19.59
CA VAL A 574 -3.05 -9.18 18.51
C VAL A 574 -3.48 -9.78 17.17
N LEU A 575 -3.96 -8.93 16.27
CA LEU A 575 -4.28 -9.24 14.89
C LEU A 575 -3.36 -8.42 14.00
N VAL A 576 -2.46 -9.07 13.27
CA VAL A 576 -1.67 -8.42 12.21
C VAL A 576 -2.32 -8.74 10.89
N ARG A 577 -2.81 -7.72 10.18
CA ARG A 577 -3.44 -7.89 8.88
C ARG A 577 -2.53 -7.37 7.79
N ALA A 578 -2.23 -8.23 6.83
CA ALA A 578 -1.39 -7.94 5.69
C ALA A 578 -2.17 -8.20 4.39
N VAL A 579 -1.92 -7.40 3.36
CA VAL A 579 -2.54 -7.55 2.03
C VAL A 579 -1.51 -8.03 1.03
N LEU A 580 -1.90 -8.94 0.14
CA LEU A 580 -1.03 -9.46 -0.91
C LEU A 580 -0.63 -8.32 -1.86
N MET A 581 0.68 -8.16 -2.07
CA MET A 581 1.24 -7.12 -2.94
C MET A 581 1.70 -7.69 -4.27
N GLU A 582 2.36 -8.84 -4.22
CA GLU A 582 2.91 -9.51 -5.40
C GLU A 582 3.06 -11.02 -5.13
N VAL A 583 3.14 -11.78 -6.22
CA VAL A 583 3.49 -13.20 -6.23
C VAL A 583 4.75 -13.33 -7.09
N ARG A 584 5.76 -14.04 -6.59
CA ARG A 584 7.07 -14.18 -7.23
C ARG A 584 7.38 -15.62 -7.60
#